data_AF-A0A922XL86-F1
#
_entry.id   AF-A0A922XL86-F1
#
_cell.length_a   1.000
_cell.length_b   1.000
_cell.length_c   1.000
_cell.angle_alpha   90.00
_cell.angle_beta   90.00
_cell.angle_gamma   90.00
#
_symmetry.space_group_name_H-M   'P 1'
#
loop_
_entity.id
_entity.type
_entity.pdbx_description
1 polymer ?
#
loop_
_entity_poly.entity_id
_entity_poly.type
_entity_poly.pdbx_seq_one_letter_code
_entity_poly.pdbx_strand_id
1 'polypeptide(L)'
;SDDIAFRFSDPNWSQGPLTADKFVHWLNAVPNGEPIINLFMDYETFGEHQWAESGIFEFLEALPYRLLKNSEYSFVTPSEAIEQLKPVSPLSVPNPISWADEARDLSAWLSNDLQRDAFESLYLLKDAMHDCDDEHLTRKWRYLQTSDHFYYMCTKYFADGDVHKYFNHYNSPYEAYINYMNVLSDFEMRLEEYSKNKLQHISLQNGFNSKPINKQKIMINESSSLQHASV
;
A
#
# COMPACT_ATOMS: atom_id res chain seq x y z
N SER A 1 10.21 10.76 -13.64
CA SER A 1 9.21 9.69 -13.61
C SER A 1 7.96 10.05 -14.37
N ASP A 2 7.23 11.08 -13.96
CA ASP A 2 5.91 11.43 -14.55
C ASP A 2 5.92 11.64 -16.07
N ASP A 3 7.01 12.15 -16.62
CA ASP A 3 7.18 12.33 -18.06
C ASP A 3 7.16 10.99 -18.83
N ILE A 4 7.63 9.92 -18.20
CA ILE A 4 7.61 8.54 -18.72
C ILE A 4 6.28 7.87 -18.35
N ALA A 5 5.86 8.00 -17.09
CA ALA A 5 4.70 7.27 -16.56
C ALA A 5 3.35 7.80 -17.07
N PHE A 6 3.19 9.13 -17.15
CA PHE A 6 1.90 9.76 -17.43
C PHE A 6 1.88 10.55 -18.74
N ARG A 7 2.95 11.27 -19.08
CA ARG A 7 2.95 12.22 -20.22
C ARG A 7 3.49 11.66 -21.53
N PHE A 8 4.06 10.46 -21.51
CA PHE A 8 4.82 9.91 -22.64
C PHE A 8 4.01 9.86 -23.94
N SER A 9 2.76 9.40 -23.86
CA SER A 9 1.84 9.35 -25.00
C SER A 9 0.86 10.53 -25.09
N ASP A 10 1.01 11.57 -24.28
CA ASP A 10 0.09 12.72 -24.29
C ASP A 10 0.35 13.61 -25.53
N PRO A 11 -0.57 13.67 -26.51
CA PRO A 11 -0.38 14.48 -27.72
C PRO A 11 -0.43 15.99 -27.44
N ASN A 12 -0.96 16.40 -26.28
CA ASN A 12 -1.08 17.81 -25.90
C ASN A 12 0.10 18.28 -25.05
N TRP A 13 1.00 17.38 -24.65
CA TRP A 13 2.17 17.76 -23.88
C TRP A 13 3.17 18.49 -24.76
N SER A 14 3.45 19.75 -24.43
CA SER A 14 4.32 20.64 -25.22
C SER A 14 5.77 20.17 -25.33
N GLN A 15 6.19 19.23 -24.49
CA GLN A 15 7.51 18.61 -24.55
C GLN A 15 7.48 17.22 -25.21
N GLY A 16 6.33 16.76 -25.71
CA GLY A 16 6.25 15.55 -26.52
C GLY A 16 6.80 15.73 -27.94
N PRO A 17 7.19 14.64 -28.63
CA PRO A 17 7.38 13.29 -28.07
C PRO A 17 8.64 13.22 -27.19
N LEU A 18 8.63 12.33 -26.19
CA LEU A 18 9.81 12.06 -25.36
C LEU A 18 10.71 11.03 -26.04
N THR A 19 11.95 11.41 -26.35
CA THR A 19 12.97 10.50 -26.90
C THR A 19 14.07 10.25 -25.87
N ALA A 20 14.79 9.13 -26.01
CA ALA A 20 15.92 8.82 -25.14
C ALA A 20 17.00 9.92 -25.18
N ASP A 21 17.32 10.47 -26.35
CA ASP A 21 18.28 11.58 -26.49
C ASP A 21 17.78 12.84 -25.77
N LYS A 22 16.49 13.16 -25.87
CA LYS A 22 15.89 14.30 -25.15
C LYS A 22 15.94 14.10 -23.64
N PHE A 23 15.60 12.91 -23.16
CA PHE A 23 15.61 12.59 -21.74
C PHE A 23 17.03 12.64 -21.17
N VAL A 24 18.03 12.06 -21.86
CA VAL A 24 19.45 12.14 -21.46
C VAL A 24 19.95 13.58 -21.47
N HIS A 25 19.54 14.40 -22.44
CA HIS A 25 19.86 15.83 -22.43
C HIS A 25 19.33 16.53 -21.17
N TRP A 26 18.12 16.21 -20.73
CA TRP A 26 17.58 16.73 -19.47
C TRP A 26 18.34 16.23 -18.24
N LEU A 27 18.72 14.94 -18.20
CA LEU A 27 19.55 14.40 -17.12
C LEU A 27 20.90 15.11 -17.02
N ASN A 28 21.53 15.41 -18.16
CA ASN A 28 22.80 16.15 -18.21
C ASN A 28 22.67 17.63 -17.81
N ALA A 29 21.44 18.18 -17.83
CA ALA A 29 21.17 19.54 -17.39
C ALA A 29 20.92 19.65 -15.88
N VAL A 30 20.81 18.53 -15.16
CA VAL A 30 20.72 18.51 -13.69
C VAL A 30 22.03 19.08 -13.12
N PRO A 31 21.97 20.04 -12.17
CA PRO A 31 23.17 20.67 -11.64
C PRO A 31 24.19 19.66 -11.07
N ASN A 32 25.46 19.91 -11.38
CA ASN A 32 26.58 19.15 -10.82
C ASN A 32 26.57 19.30 -9.28
N GLY A 33 26.23 18.22 -8.57
CA GLY A 33 26.11 18.22 -7.11
C GLY A 33 25.19 17.14 -6.57
N GLU A 34 24.21 16.70 -7.37
CA GLU A 34 23.34 15.58 -7.01
C GLU A 34 24.06 14.24 -7.28
N PRO A 35 24.33 13.41 -6.26
CA PRO A 35 25.10 12.18 -6.43
C PRO A 35 24.30 11.04 -7.08
N ILE A 36 22.97 11.17 -7.16
CA ILE A 36 22.08 10.13 -7.65
C ILE A 36 20.79 10.74 -8.20
N ILE A 37 20.27 10.18 -9.29
CA ILE A 37 18.95 10.46 -9.82
C ILE A 37 18.13 9.18 -9.74
N ASN A 38 16.99 9.26 -9.05
CA ASN A 38 16.08 8.13 -8.92
C ASN A 38 14.86 8.30 -9.83
N LEU A 39 14.51 7.24 -10.54
CA LEU A 39 13.30 7.16 -11.34
C LEU A 39 12.35 6.14 -10.71
N PHE A 40 11.26 6.63 -10.14
CA PHE A 40 10.24 5.82 -9.50
C PHE A 40 8.96 5.86 -10.31
N MET A 41 8.54 4.71 -10.80
CA MET A 41 7.34 4.53 -11.61
C MET A 41 6.87 3.09 -11.45
N ASP A 42 5.58 2.85 -11.65
CA ASP A 42 5.03 1.50 -11.59
C ASP A 42 5.55 0.65 -12.76
N TYR A 43 5.66 -0.66 -12.56
CA TYR A 43 6.14 -1.56 -13.61
C TYR A 43 5.21 -1.55 -14.83
N GLU A 44 3.92 -1.40 -14.54
CA GLU A 44 2.79 -1.26 -15.47
C GLU A 44 2.91 -0.01 -16.35
N THR A 45 3.84 0.91 -16.06
CA THR A 45 4.21 2.00 -16.97
C THR A 45 4.52 1.48 -18.37
N PHE A 46 5.21 0.35 -18.47
CA PHE A 46 5.68 -0.21 -19.74
C PHE A 46 4.74 -1.32 -20.24
N GLY A 47 3.81 -0.95 -21.13
CA GLY A 47 2.90 -1.88 -21.79
C GLY A 47 1.45 -1.84 -21.31
N GLU A 48 1.15 -1.17 -20.19
CA GLU A 48 -0.22 -1.01 -19.68
C GLU A 48 -0.63 0.46 -19.60
N HIS A 49 0.11 1.31 -18.88
CA HIS A 49 -0.13 2.76 -18.89
C HIS A 49 0.30 3.40 -20.21
N GLN A 50 1.47 3.01 -20.71
CA GLN A 50 1.96 3.39 -22.04
C GLN A 50 1.95 2.14 -22.91
N TRP A 51 1.07 2.11 -23.91
CA TRP A 51 0.92 0.93 -24.78
C TRP A 51 2.13 0.76 -25.70
N ALA A 52 2.36 -0.44 -26.23
CA ALA A 52 3.49 -0.74 -27.08
C ALA A 52 3.59 0.22 -28.29
N GLU A 53 2.45 0.56 -28.89
CA GLU A 53 2.34 1.41 -30.07
C GLU A 53 2.77 2.87 -29.81
N SER A 54 2.87 3.28 -28.55
CA SER A 54 3.41 4.60 -28.18
C SER A 54 4.91 4.75 -28.45
N GLY A 55 5.62 3.64 -28.64
CA GLY A 55 7.08 3.63 -28.75
C GLY A 55 7.81 3.53 -27.40
N ILE A 56 7.08 3.23 -26.30
CA ILE A 56 7.65 3.18 -24.95
C ILE A 56 8.74 2.12 -24.80
N PHE A 57 8.60 0.97 -25.48
CA PHE A 57 9.59 -0.10 -25.41
C PHE A 57 10.87 0.26 -26.17
N GLU A 58 10.75 0.92 -27.32
CA GLU A 58 11.88 1.46 -28.08
C GLU A 58 12.60 2.55 -27.29
N PHE A 59 11.85 3.40 -26.58
CA PHE A 59 12.44 4.36 -25.64
C PHE A 59 13.22 3.66 -24.52
N LEU A 60 12.63 2.65 -23.88
CA LEU A 60 13.24 1.90 -22.79
C LEU A 60 14.50 1.15 -23.25
N GLU A 61 14.49 0.57 -24.44
CA GLU A 61 15.64 -0.10 -25.04
C GLU A 61 16.77 0.90 -25.38
N ALA A 62 16.42 2.06 -25.93
CA ALA A 62 17.40 3.07 -26.33
C ALA A 62 18.02 3.81 -25.13
N LEU A 63 17.27 3.99 -24.04
CA LEU A 63 17.67 4.87 -22.93
C LEU A 63 19.02 4.47 -22.29
N PRO A 64 19.26 3.21 -21.88
CA PRO A 64 20.55 2.82 -21.29
C PRO A 64 21.72 3.07 -22.24
N TYR A 65 21.57 2.76 -23.52
CA TYR A 65 22.62 2.99 -24.52
C TYR A 65 22.92 4.49 -24.68
N ARG A 66 21.89 5.34 -24.77
CA ARG A 66 22.07 6.79 -24.90
C ARG A 66 22.67 7.41 -23.64
N LEU A 67 22.25 6.94 -22.46
CA LEU A 67 22.77 7.41 -21.19
C LEU A 67 24.28 7.13 -21.10
N LEU A 68 24.70 5.88 -21.26
CA LEU A 68 26.10 5.46 -21.11
C LEU A 68 27.02 6.08 -22.17
N LYS A 69 26.48 6.44 -23.34
CA LYS A 69 27.26 7.04 -24.42
C LYS A 69 27.41 8.56 -24.29
N ASN A 70 26.38 9.25 -23.81
CA ASN A 70 26.27 10.71 -23.89
C ASN A 70 26.28 11.38 -22.51
N SER A 71 26.63 10.66 -21.45
CA SER A 71 26.71 11.20 -20.09
C SER A 71 27.77 10.47 -19.27
N GLU A 72 28.10 11.04 -18.12
CA GLU A 72 28.95 10.41 -17.10
C GLU A 72 28.13 9.57 -16.10
N TYR A 73 26.82 9.40 -16.34
CA TYR A 73 25.98 8.61 -15.47
C TYR A 73 26.22 7.10 -15.64
N SER A 74 26.10 6.37 -14.54
CA SER A 74 26.05 4.91 -14.48
C SER A 74 24.79 4.44 -13.78
N PHE A 75 24.39 3.19 -14.03
CA PHE A 75 23.34 2.55 -13.26
C PHE A 75 23.90 1.87 -12.02
N VAL A 76 23.20 2.01 -10.91
CA VAL A 76 23.51 1.35 -9.65
C VAL A 76 22.23 0.76 -9.06
N THR A 77 22.35 -0.36 -8.39
CA THR A 77 21.30 -0.90 -7.53
C THR A 77 21.17 -0.08 -6.25
N PRO A 78 20.04 -0.15 -5.54
CA PRO A 78 19.90 0.51 -4.24
C PRO A 78 20.99 0.11 -3.24
N SER A 79 21.41 -1.16 -3.21
CA SER A 79 22.49 -1.63 -2.33
C SER A 79 23.83 -1.00 -2.69
N GLU A 80 24.17 -0.95 -3.98
CA GLU A 80 25.41 -0.30 -4.45
C GLU A 80 25.40 1.20 -4.15
N ALA A 81 24.26 1.88 -4.32
CA ALA A 81 24.13 3.29 -3.98
C ALA A 81 24.40 3.55 -2.49
N ILE A 82 23.90 2.68 -1.60
CA ILE A 82 24.14 2.75 -0.15
C ILE A 82 25.63 2.55 0.18
N GLU A 83 26.32 1.66 -0.54
CA GLU A 83 27.74 1.40 -0.32
C GLU A 83 28.66 2.51 -0.87
N GLN A 84 28.27 3.12 -1.98
CA GLN A 84 29.10 4.10 -2.70
C GLN A 84 28.90 5.54 -2.19
N LEU A 85 27.69 5.89 -1.75
CA LEU A 85 27.33 7.26 -1.39
C LEU A 85 27.42 7.50 0.11
N LYS A 86 27.92 8.68 0.49
CA LYS A 86 27.97 9.10 1.89
C LYS A 86 26.66 9.77 2.29
N PRO A 87 26.08 9.45 3.46
CA PRO A 87 24.96 10.22 4.01
C PRO A 87 25.33 11.70 4.15
N VAL A 88 24.45 12.59 3.68
CA VAL A 88 24.69 14.03 3.70
C VAL A 88 24.17 14.68 4.98
N SER A 89 22.95 14.33 5.39
CA SER A 89 22.28 14.90 6.57
C SER A 89 21.17 13.96 7.05
N PRO A 90 20.83 13.97 8.35
CA PRO A 90 19.56 13.41 8.79
C PRO A 90 18.38 14.12 8.10
N LEU A 91 17.35 13.35 7.76
CA LEU A 91 16.06 13.83 7.28
C LEU A 91 15.03 13.65 8.40
N SER A 92 14.39 14.75 8.82
CA SER A 92 13.32 14.71 9.82
C SER A 92 11.96 14.61 9.13
N VAL A 93 11.23 13.53 9.39
CA VAL A 93 9.90 13.27 8.85
C VAL A 93 8.92 13.08 10.02
N PRO A 94 8.36 14.18 10.57
CA PRO A 94 7.58 14.13 11.81
C PRO A 94 6.18 13.52 11.62
N ASN A 95 5.67 13.52 10.39
CA ASN A 95 4.38 12.95 10.03
C ASN A 95 4.57 11.91 8.93
N PRO A 96 3.73 10.86 8.84
CA PRO A 96 3.75 9.94 7.72
C PRO A 96 3.53 10.68 6.40
N ILE A 97 4.35 10.33 5.40
CA ILE A 97 4.26 10.86 4.03
C ILE A 97 4.07 9.69 3.07
N SER A 98 3.53 10.00 1.90
CA SER A 98 3.38 9.03 0.81
C SER A 98 3.75 9.67 -0.52
N TRP A 99 3.88 8.82 -1.54
CA TRP A 99 4.01 9.29 -2.92
C TRP A 99 2.65 9.37 -3.64
N ALA A 100 1.54 9.08 -2.98
CA ALA A 100 0.22 9.13 -3.60
C ALA A 100 -0.35 10.55 -3.61
N ASP A 101 -1.12 10.85 -4.65
CA ASP A 101 -1.82 12.12 -4.88
C ASP A 101 -0.94 13.38 -4.76
N GLU A 102 -1.55 14.56 -4.91
CA GLU A 102 -0.86 15.84 -4.72
C GLU A 102 -0.50 16.09 -3.24
N ALA A 103 -1.32 15.59 -2.31
CA ALA A 103 -1.16 15.84 -0.87
C ALA A 103 0.07 15.17 -0.24
N ARG A 104 0.62 14.11 -0.88
CA ARG A 104 1.81 13.35 -0.43
C ARG A 104 1.74 12.88 1.02
N ASP A 105 0.54 12.52 1.48
CA ASP A 105 0.24 12.07 2.84
C ASP A 105 -0.60 10.78 2.82
N LEU A 106 -1.19 10.40 3.96
CA LEU A 106 -2.01 9.18 4.07
C LEU A 106 -3.44 9.32 3.54
N SER A 107 -3.81 10.48 3.00
CA SER A 107 -5.20 10.76 2.63
C SER A 107 -5.71 9.89 1.47
N ALA A 108 -4.83 9.27 0.68
CA ALA A 108 -5.24 8.25 -0.30
C ALA A 108 -5.85 6.99 0.35
N TRP A 109 -5.52 6.69 1.60
CA TRP A 109 -5.98 5.49 2.32
C TRP A 109 -6.80 5.75 3.58
N LEU A 110 -6.74 6.97 4.18
CA LEU A 110 -7.35 7.25 5.50
C LEU A 110 -8.08 8.61 5.57
N SER A 111 -8.55 9.15 4.44
CA SER A 111 -9.18 10.48 4.40
C SER A 111 -10.65 10.50 4.81
N ASN A 112 -11.40 9.40 4.65
CA ASN A 112 -12.84 9.34 4.91
C ASN A 112 -13.22 8.31 5.98
N ASP A 113 -14.49 8.34 6.39
CA ASP A 113 -15.01 7.47 7.46
C ASP A 113 -15.02 5.99 7.07
N LEU A 114 -15.28 5.65 5.80
CA LEU A 114 -15.28 4.25 5.33
C LEU A 114 -13.89 3.63 5.46
N GLN A 115 -12.88 4.39 5.03
CA GLN A 115 -11.48 4.02 5.08
C GLN A 115 -11.01 3.84 6.53
N ARG A 116 -11.33 4.79 7.41
CA ARG A 116 -10.96 4.73 8.83
C ARG A 116 -11.64 3.58 9.54
N ASP A 117 -12.95 3.39 9.34
CA ASP A 117 -13.71 2.31 9.96
C ASP A 117 -13.17 0.93 9.54
N ALA A 118 -12.93 0.71 8.25
CA ALA A 118 -12.35 -0.54 7.75
C ALA A 118 -10.94 -0.79 8.32
N PHE A 119 -10.11 0.24 8.39
CA PHE A 119 -8.75 0.14 8.91
C PHE A 119 -8.75 -0.15 10.42
N GLU A 120 -9.56 0.56 11.20
CA GLU A 120 -9.69 0.39 12.65
C GLU A 120 -10.28 -0.98 12.99
N SER A 121 -11.33 -1.41 12.29
CA SER A 121 -11.94 -2.73 12.44
C SER A 121 -10.95 -3.85 12.21
N LEU A 122 -10.13 -3.73 11.17
CA LEU A 122 -9.03 -4.64 10.94
C LEU A 122 -8.09 -4.58 12.15
N TYR A 123 -7.55 -3.41 12.47
CA TYR A 123 -6.52 -3.22 13.51
C TYR A 123 -6.91 -3.78 14.88
N LEU A 124 -8.19 -3.75 15.25
CA LEU A 124 -8.70 -4.33 16.50
C LEU A 124 -8.44 -5.84 16.63
N LEU A 125 -8.30 -6.57 15.52
CA LEU A 125 -8.00 -8.00 15.52
C LEU A 125 -6.52 -8.33 15.76
N LYS A 126 -5.64 -7.32 15.84
CA LYS A 126 -4.19 -7.50 15.97
C LYS A 126 -3.80 -8.40 17.14
N ASP A 127 -4.38 -8.18 18.32
CA ASP A 127 -4.00 -8.93 19.52
C ASP A 127 -4.48 -10.38 19.45
N ALA A 128 -5.69 -10.62 18.94
CA ALA A 128 -6.18 -11.97 18.68
C ALA A 128 -5.32 -12.70 17.63
N MET A 129 -4.84 -11.99 16.61
CA MET A 129 -3.94 -12.53 15.60
C MET A 129 -2.52 -12.79 16.13
N HIS A 130 -2.05 -12.00 17.09
CA HIS A 130 -0.77 -12.23 17.76
C HIS A 130 -0.75 -13.60 18.46
N ASP A 131 -1.89 -14.02 19.03
CA ASP A 131 -2.04 -15.30 19.72
C ASP A 131 -2.48 -16.45 18.80
N CYS A 132 -2.59 -16.19 17.48
CA CYS A 132 -3.01 -17.15 16.47
C CYS A 132 -1.80 -17.87 15.86
N ASP A 133 -1.75 -19.19 16.01
CA ASP A 133 -0.70 -20.04 15.40
C ASP A 133 -1.18 -20.72 14.10
N ASP A 134 -2.39 -20.38 13.61
CA ASP A 134 -2.93 -20.95 12.38
C ASP A 134 -2.36 -20.21 11.15
N GLU A 135 -1.60 -20.93 10.33
CA GLU A 135 -0.95 -20.37 9.14
C GLU A 135 -1.96 -19.89 8.09
N HIS A 136 -3.13 -20.52 7.98
CA HIS A 136 -4.17 -20.12 7.04
C HIS A 136 -4.85 -18.82 7.45
N LEU A 137 -5.19 -18.66 8.73
CA LEU A 137 -5.71 -17.41 9.28
C LEU A 137 -4.66 -16.29 9.17
N THR A 138 -3.41 -16.59 9.49
CA THR A 138 -2.29 -15.63 9.33
C THR A 138 -2.14 -15.16 7.89
N ARG A 139 -2.24 -16.07 6.92
CA ARG A 139 -2.16 -15.72 5.50
C ARG A 139 -3.35 -14.83 5.07
N LYS A 140 -4.58 -15.16 5.47
CA LYS A 140 -5.77 -14.35 5.16
C LYS A 140 -5.69 -12.96 5.80
N TRP A 141 -5.24 -12.89 7.04
CA TRP A 141 -4.98 -11.64 7.75
C TRP A 141 -3.99 -10.73 6.99
N ARG A 142 -2.92 -11.32 6.42
CA ARG A 142 -1.97 -10.57 5.58
C ARG A 142 -2.63 -10.03 4.32
N TYR A 143 -3.52 -10.80 3.67
CA TYR A 143 -4.25 -10.33 2.50
C TYR A 143 -5.20 -9.17 2.83
N LEU A 144 -5.90 -9.23 3.96
CA LEU A 144 -6.80 -8.15 4.40
C LEU A 144 -6.07 -6.84 4.72
N GLN A 145 -4.76 -6.88 4.94
CA GLN A 145 -3.91 -5.69 5.17
C GLN A 145 -3.39 -5.05 3.87
N THR A 146 -3.71 -5.60 2.70
CA THR A 146 -3.30 -5.02 1.41
C THR A 146 -3.89 -3.62 1.27
N SER A 147 -3.04 -2.62 0.96
CA SER A 147 -3.42 -1.20 0.94
C SER A 147 -4.49 -0.87 -0.10
N ASP A 148 -4.54 -1.62 -1.19
CA ASP A 148 -5.53 -1.48 -2.27
C ASP A 148 -6.96 -1.51 -1.77
N HIS A 149 -7.25 -2.31 -0.73
CA HIS A 149 -8.58 -2.34 -0.12
C HIS A 149 -9.03 -0.96 0.35
N PHE A 150 -8.18 -0.25 1.09
CA PHE A 150 -8.47 1.09 1.58
C PHE A 150 -8.42 2.13 0.45
N TYR A 151 -7.52 1.95 -0.51
CA TYR A 151 -7.42 2.81 -1.69
C TYR A 151 -8.73 2.80 -2.49
N TYR A 152 -9.33 1.63 -2.70
CA TYR A 152 -10.61 1.47 -3.40
C TYR A 152 -11.82 2.07 -2.66
N MET A 153 -11.68 2.36 -1.35
CA MET A 153 -12.68 3.05 -0.53
C MET A 153 -12.47 4.57 -0.48
N CYS A 154 -11.46 5.11 -1.17
CA CYS A 154 -11.23 6.54 -1.24
C CYS A 154 -12.47 7.24 -1.84
N THR A 155 -12.77 8.48 -1.45
CA THR A 155 -13.91 9.25 -2.01
C THR A 155 -13.46 10.51 -2.74
N LYS A 156 -12.15 10.79 -2.76
CA LYS A 156 -11.55 11.91 -3.50
C LYS A 156 -11.78 11.82 -5.02
N TYR A 157 -12.21 10.67 -5.52
CA TYR A 157 -12.73 10.44 -6.87
C TYR A 157 -13.67 11.54 -7.41
N PHE A 158 -14.40 12.23 -6.52
CA PHE A 158 -15.31 13.31 -6.92
C PHE A 158 -14.62 14.66 -7.18
N ALA A 159 -13.33 14.80 -6.89
CA ALA A 159 -12.59 16.05 -7.06
C ALA A 159 -11.42 15.97 -8.06
N ASP A 160 -10.79 14.80 -8.28
CA ASP A 160 -9.50 14.71 -9.02
C ASP A 160 -9.37 13.41 -9.85
N GLY A 161 -10.36 13.14 -10.71
CA GLY A 161 -10.49 11.88 -11.44
C GLY A 161 -9.40 11.61 -12.49
N ASP A 162 -8.75 10.45 -12.39
CA ASP A 162 -8.55 9.47 -13.50
C ASP A 162 -7.73 8.25 -13.02
N VAL A 163 -6.77 8.43 -12.11
CA VAL A 163 -5.87 7.34 -11.65
C VAL A 163 -6.60 6.32 -10.77
N HIS A 164 -7.46 6.79 -9.87
CA HIS A 164 -8.15 5.92 -8.91
C HIS A 164 -9.22 5.02 -9.55
N LYS A 165 -9.77 5.38 -10.72
CA LYS A 165 -10.78 4.58 -11.45
C LYS A 165 -10.14 3.47 -12.29
N TYR A 166 -8.91 3.67 -12.74
CA TYR A 166 -8.24 2.71 -13.62
C TYR A 166 -8.00 1.37 -12.91
N PHE A 167 -7.65 1.41 -11.62
CA PHE A 167 -7.33 0.23 -10.82
C PHE A 167 -8.49 -0.33 -9.97
N ASN A 168 -9.59 0.41 -9.81
CA ASN A 168 -10.68 -0.01 -8.93
C ASN A 168 -11.74 -0.82 -9.70
N HIS A 169 -11.80 -2.13 -9.45
CA HIS A 169 -12.81 -3.01 -10.06
C HIS A 169 -14.22 -2.89 -9.46
N TYR A 170 -14.40 -2.09 -8.42
CA TYR A 170 -15.72 -1.81 -7.83
C TYR A 170 -16.37 -0.60 -8.51
N ASN A 171 -17.71 -0.60 -8.58
CA ASN A 171 -18.45 0.50 -9.19
C ASN A 171 -18.49 1.74 -8.30
N SER A 172 -18.24 1.58 -7.00
CA SER A 172 -18.17 2.70 -6.05
C SER A 172 -17.32 2.36 -4.82
N PRO A 173 -16.80 3.40 -4.12
CA PRO A 173 -16.13 3.22 -2.82
C PRO A 173 -16.98 2.51 -1.77
N TYR A 174 -18.30 2.69 -1.82
CA TYR A 174 -19.25 2.02 -0.93
C TYR A 174 -19.33 0.51 -1.18
N GLU A 175 -19.29 0.09 -2.45
CA GLU A 175 -19.29 -1.32 -2.81
C GLU A 175 -17.98 -2.00 -2.35
N ALA A 176 -16.85 -1.33 -2.55
CA ALA A 176 -15.55 -1.78 -2.05
C ALA A 176 -15.57 -1.97 -0.52
N TYR A 177 -16.10 -0.98 0.20
CA TYR A 177 -16.25 -1.01 1.65
C TYR A 177 -17.16 -2.15 2.12
N ILE A 178 -18.38 -2.26 1.57
CA ILE A 178 -19.33 -3.31 1.95
C ILE A 178 -18.73 -4.69 1.73
N ASN A 179 -18.07 -4.91 0.58
CA ASN A 179 -17.44 -6.19 0.29
C ASN A 179 -16.31 -6.49 1.29
N TYR A 180 -15.43 -5.52 1.54
CA TYR A 180 -14.34 -5.69 2.49
C TYR A 180 -14.84 -6.00 3.90
N MET A 181 -15.83 -5.24 4.41
CA MET A 181 -16.36 -5.44 5.75
C MET A 181 -17.07 -6.79 5.90
N ASN A 182 -17.79 -7.25 4.87
CA ASN A 182 -18.38 -8.60 4.89
C ASN A 182 -17.31 -9.70 5.00
N VAL A 183 -16.21 -9.56 4.27
CA VAL A 183 -15.08 -10.51 4.33
C VAL A 183 -14.37 -10.42 5.68
N LEU A 184 -14.17 -9.22 6.21
CA LEU A 184 -13.55 -8.99 7.51
C LEU A 184 -14.38 -9.59 8.64
N SER A 185 -15.71 -9.43 8.63
CA SER A 185 -16.60 -10.05 9.61
C SER A 185 -16.59 -11.58 9.55
N ASP A 186 -16.56 -12.19 8.36
CA ASP A 186 -16.37 -13.66 8.23
C ASP A 186 -15.00 -14.08 8.79
N PHE A 187 -13.96 -13.30 8.54
CA PHE A 187 -12.63 -13.56 9.07
C PHE A 187 -12.61 -13.49 10.61
N GLU A 188 -13.20 -12.47 11.21
CA GLU A 188 -13.33 -12.29 12.66
C GLU A 188 -14.02 -13.48 13.31
N MET A 189 -15.16 -13.93 12.76
CA MET A 189 -15.88 -15.11 13.28
C MET A 189 -15.00 -16.37 13.31
N ARG A 190 -14.19 -16.60 12.27
CA ARG A 190 -13.28 -17.75 12.21
C ARG A 190 -12.13 -17.63 13.20
N LEU A 191 -11.60 -16.42 13.40
CA LEU A 191 -10.56 -16.15 14.39
C LEU A 191 -11.08 -16.38 15.82
N GLU A 192 -12.32 -15.95 16.10
CA GLU A 192 -12.97 -16.23 17.38
C GLU A 192 -13.16 -17.73 17.61
N GLU A 193 -13.63 -18.47 16.61
CA GLU A 193 -13.82 -19.92 16.70
C GLU A 193 -12.50 -20.63 17.01
N TYR A 194 -11.43 -20.27 16.29
CA TYR A 194 -10.08 -20.75 16.57
C TYR A 194 -9.67 -20.46 18.03
N SER A 195 -9.86 -19.23 18.48
CA SER A 195 -9.49 -18.81 19.84
C SER A 195 -10.25 -19.58 20.92
N LYS A 196 -11.56 -19.78 20.73
CA LYS A 196 -12.42 -20.59 21.62
C LYS A 196 -11.94 -22.05 21.66
N ASN A 197 -11.63 -22.64 20.51
CA ASN A 197 -11.15 -24.03 20.42
C ASN A 197 -9.78 -24.20 21.09
N LYS A 198 -8.86 -23.25 20.90
CA LYS A 198 -7.53 -23.24 21.56
C LYS A 198 -7.68 -23.19 23.08
N LEU A 199 -8.54 -22.31 23.61
CA LEU A 199 -8.82 -22.22 25.04
C LEU A 199 -9.45 -23.49 25.62
N GLN A 200 -10.37 -24.14 24.89
CA GLN A 200 -10.94 -25.41 25.30
C GLN A 200 -9.88 -26.53 25.36
N HIS A 201 -9.01 -26.61 24.35
CA HIS A 201 -7.91 -27.57 24.33
C HIS A 201 -6.94 -27.37 25.51
N ILE A 202 -6.56 -26.12 25.81
CA ILE A 202 -5.71 -25.80 26.96
C ILE A 202 -6.41 -26.16 28.28
N SER A 203 -7.70 -25.86 28.40
CA SER A 203 -8.49 -26.18 29.60
C SER A 203 -8.63 -27.69 29.83
N LEU A 204 -8.84 -28.47 28.76
CA LEU A 204 -8.87 -29.93 28.83
C LEU A 204 -7.51 -30.50 29.24
N GLN A 205 -6.41 -30.03 28.63
CA GLN A 205 -5.05 -30.46 28.97
C GLN A 205 -4.69 -30.14 30.43
N ASN A 206 -5.10 -28.97 30.94
CA ASN A 206 -4.89 -28.56 32.33
C ASN A 206 -5.81 -29.29 33.32
N GLY A 207 -7.03 -29.66 32.89
CA GLY A 207 -8.00 -30.44 33.65
C GLY A 207 -7.57 -31.89 33.90
N PHE A 208 -6.72 -32.46 33.04
CA PHE A 208 -6.08 -33.75 33.28
C PHE A 208 -4.92 -33.68 34.28
N ASN A 209 -4.40 -32.49 34.60
CA ASN A 209 -3.18 -32.30 35.37
C ASN A 209 -3.30 -31.49 36.68
N SER A 210 -4.51 -31.17 37.18
CA SER A 210 -4.61 -30.51 38.49
C SER A 210 -5.90 -30.79 39.27
N LYS A 211 -5.70 -31.11 40.57
CA LYS A 211 -6.71 -31.03 41.66
C LYS A 211 -7.37 -29.63 41.67
N PRO A 212 -8.59 -29.49 42.22
CA PRO A 212 -9.47 -28.38 41.90
C PRO A 212 -8.90 -27.04 42.34
N ILE A 213 -8.75 -26.12 41.38
CA ILE A 213 -8.44 -24.71 41.65
C ILE A 213 -9.77 -23.95 41.76
N ASN A 214 -9.85 -23.17 42.84
CA ASN A 214 -11.03 -22.44 43.30
C ASN A 214 -11.52 -21.43 42.25
N LYS A 215 -12.82 -21.49 41.91
CA LYS A 215 -13.47 -20.58 40.95
C LYS A 215 -13.60 -19.18 41.56
N GLN A 216 -12.64 -18.28 41.30
CA GLN A 216 -12.88 -16.85 41.46
C GLN A 216 -11.84 -16.01 40.70
N LYS A 217 -12.10 -15.81 39.41
CA LYS A 217 -11.84 -14.61 38.59
C LYS A 217 -11.77 -15.06 37.15
N ILE A 218 -12.67 -14.50 36.34
CA ILE A 218 -12.46 -13.91 35.02
C ILE A 218 -13.87 -13.53 34.57
N MET A 219 -14.28 -12.30 34.88
CA MET A 219 -15.35 -11.62 34.15
C MET A 219 -14.65 -10.92 32.99
N ILE A 220 -14.93 -11.32 31.77
CA ILE A 220 -14.60 -10.56 30.57
C ILE A 220 -15.82 -9.69 30.27
N ASN A 221 -15.57 -8.38 30.16
CA ASN A 221 -16.49 -7.30 29.83
C ASN A 221 -17.69 -7.71 28.95
N GLU A 222 -18.85 -7.88 29.59
CA GLU A 222 -20.13 -7.47 29.02
C GLU A 222 -20.30 -5.98 29.33
N SER A 223 -19.81 -5.10 28.44
CA SER A 223 -20.19 -3.68 28.42
C SER A 223 -19.71 -3.04 27.12
N SER A 224 -20.42 -3.33 26.03
CA SER A 224 -20.42 -2.46 24.84
C SER A 224 -21.69 -2.60 23.99
N SER A 225 -22.61 -3.52 24.30
CA SER A 225 -23.95 -3.51 23.74
C SER A 225 -24.88 -2.73 24.66
N LEU A 226 -25.18 -1.47 24.29
CA LEU A 226 -26.37 -0.65 24.60
C LEU A 226 -25.99 0.83 24.86
N GLN A 227 -26.11 1.64 23.81
CA GLN A 227 -26.34 3.10 23.72
C GLN A 227 -25.57 3.57 22.46
N HIS A 228 -26.19 3.77 21.29
CA HIS A 228 -27.24 4.74 21.06
C HIS A 228 -28.06 4.39 19.81
N ALA A 229 -29.39 4.39 19.99
CA ALA A 229 -30.35 4.77 18.97
C ALA A 229 -31.14 5.96 19.52
N SER A 230 -31.56 6.88 18.64
CA SER A 230 -32.27 8.18 18.87
C SER A 230 -31.35 9.28 19.43
N VAL A 231 -31.18 10.46 18.82
CA VAL A 231 -32.03 11.33 17.96
C VAL A 231 -31.20 11.93 16.83
#